data_AF-A0A2U1L2U5-F1
#
_entry.id   AF-A0A2U1L2U5-F1
#
_cell.length_a   1.000
_cell.length_b   1.000
_cell.length_c   1.000
_cell.angle_alpha   90.00
_cell.angle_beta   90.00
_cell.angle_gamma   90.00
#
_symmetry.space_group_name_H-M   'P 1'
#
loop_
_entity.id
_entity.type
_entity.pdbx_description
1 polymer ?
#
loop_
_entity_poly.entity_id
_entity_poly.type
_entity_poly.pdbx_seq_one_letter_code
_entity_poly.pdbx_strand_id
1 'polypeptide(L)'
;MRRDPLSDIPDTTLSKFGIENDVEKLIDDYNLSVGKMVDVRLLASEVYGLKELKNSGIKDLSVRVLGKEIRKPKSVTMSRWDNEWLVPSQVQYACVDAFLSYEIGRVLMNGGQNSSGGL
;
A
#
# COMPACT_ATOMS: atom_id res chain seq x y z
N MET A 1 23.17 6.71 -20.47
CA MET A 1 23.11 6.52 -19.01
C MET A 1 21.70 6.90 -18.56
N ARG A 2 20.77 5.95 -18.56
CA ARG A 2 19.41 6.18 -18.07
C ARG A 2 19.45 5.97 -16.57
N ARG A 3 19.08 7.00 -15.79
CA ARG A 3 18.91 6.85 -14.35
C ARG A 3 17.71 5.94 -14.12
N ASP A 4 17.87 4.99 -13.22
CA ASP A 4 16.76 4.18 -12.71
C ASP A 4 15.79 5.13 -11.99
N PRO A 5 14.53 5.27 -12.42
CA PRO A 5 13.55 6.14 -11.78
C PRO A 5 13.26 5.77 -10.32
N LEU A 6 13.70 4.59 -9.89
CA LEU A 6 13.43 4.03 -8.57
C LEU A 6 14.66 4.10 -7.64
N SER A 7 15.77 4.72 -8.05
CA SER A 7 16.94 4.93 -7.16
C SER A 7 16.77 6.09 -6.18
N ASP A 8 15.84 7.01 -6.46
CA ASP A 8 15.60 8.22 -5.66
C ASP A 8 14.42 8.10 -4.68
N ILE A 9 13.79 6.91 -4.58
CA ILE A 9 12.78 6.66 -3.56
C ILE A 9 13.53 6.25 -2.28
N PRO A 10 13.43 7.00 -1.17
CA PRO A 10 13.98 6.56 0.12
C PRO A 10 13.37 5.21 0.49
N ASP A 11 14.01 4.42 1.37
CA ASP A 11 13.53 3.11 1.87
C ASP A 11 12.03 3.15 2.26
N THR A 12 11.16 2.94 1.27
CA THR A 12 9.73 3.20 1.40
C THR A 12 9.10 1.86 1.68
N THR A 13 8.48 1.74 2.85
CA THR A 13 7.67 0.58 3.19
C THR A 13 6.48 0.49 2.22
N LEU A 14 6.56 -0.43 1.26
CA LEU A 14 5.49 -0.70 0.31
C LEU A 14 4.53 -1.72 0.94
N SER A 15 3.24 -1.37 1.00
CA SER A 15 2.19 -2.24 1.53
C SER A 15 1.09 -2.41 0.49
N LYS A 16 0.96 -3.60 -0.10
CA LYS A 16 -0.22 -3.99 -0.88
C LYS A 16 -0.60 -5.43 -0.55
N PHE A 17 -1.76 -5.87 -1.00
CA PHE A 17 -2.39 -7.12 -0.60
C PHE A 17 -1.94 -8.26 -1.52
N GLY A 18 -1.71 -9.48 -1.02
CA GLY A 18 -1.41 -10.65 -1.88
C GLY A 18 -0.03 -10.62 -2.55
N ILE A 19 0.91 -9.89 -1.95
CA ILE A 19 2.16 -9.43 -2.55
C ILE A 19 3.26 -10.48 -2.66
N GLU A 20 3.16 -11.68 -2.09
CA GLU A 20 4.22 -12.68 -2.24
C GLU A 20 4.44 -13.01 -3.72
N ASN A 21 3.33 -13.26 -4.43
CA ASN A 21 3.34 -13.57 -5.86
C ASN A 21 3.62 -12.33 -6.73
N ASP A 22 3.26 -11.12 -6.27
CA ASP A 22 3.54 -9.87 -6.99
C ASP A 22 5.00 -9.41 -6.79
N VAL A 23 5.59 -9.68 -5.63
CA VAL A 23 7.01 -9.39 -5.33
C VAL A 23 7.90 -10.36 -6.07
N GLU A 24 7.55 -11.65 -6.11
CA GLU A 24 8.26 -12.63 -6.93
C GLU A 24 8.26 -12.20 -8.41
N LYS A 25 7.12 -11.73 -8.94
CA LYS A 25 7.07 -11.13 -10.28
C LYS A 25 7.84 -9.82 -10.43
N LEU A 26 7.86 -8.94 -9.42
CA LEU A 26 8.65 -7.71 -9.49
C LEU A 26 10.17 -7.99 -9.51
N ILE A 27 10.60 -9.04 -8.82
CA ILE A 27 11.98 -9.51 -8.84
C ILE A 27 12.29 -10.21 -10.17
N ASP A 28 11.43 -11.14 -10.60
CA ASP A 28 11.66 -11.96 -11.78
C ASP A 28 11.52 -11.18 -13.10
N ASP A 29 10.48 -10.35 -13.22
CA ASP A 29 10.18 -9.63 -14.47
C ASP A 29 10.92 -8.28 -14.56
N TYR A 30 11.25 -7.66 -13.42
CA TYR A 30 11.77 -6.29 -13.38
C TYR A 30 13.02 -6.08 -12.51
N ASN A 31 13.52 -7.11 -11.81
CA ASN A 31 14.70 -7.07 -10.93
C ASN A 31 14.60 -5.97 -9.84
N LEU A 32 13.38 -5.70 -9.36
CA LEU A 32 13.09 -4.70 -8.33
C LEU A 32 13.02 -5.35 -6.95
N SER A 33 14.03 -5.10 -6.12
CA SER A 33 14.08 -5.58 -4.74
C SER A 33 13.23 -4.70 -3.81
N VAL A 34 12.38 -5.31 -3.00
CA VAL A 34 11.56 -4.62 -1.98
C VAL A 34 12.20 -4.82 -0.61
N GLY A 35 12.69 -3.74 0.02
CA GLY A 35 13.52 -3.81 1.24
C GLY A 35 12.78 -4.25 2.51
N LYS A 36 11.73 -3.53 2.94
CA LYS A 36 10.96 -3.87 4.15
C LYS A 36 9.46 -3.76 3.90
N MET A 37 8.78 -4.88 4.09
CA MET A 37 7.34 -5.03 3.92
C MET A 37 6.65 -5.01 5.28
N VAL A 38 5.64 -4.16 5.42
CA VAL A 38 4.75 -4.17 6.59
C VAL A 38 3.33 -4.26 6.05
N ASP A 39 2.58 -5.26 6.51
CA ASP A 39 1.15 -5.33 6.21
C ASP A 39 0.42 -4.26 7.04
N VAL A 40 -0.09 -3.23 6.37
CA VAL A 40 -0.79 -2.12 7.03
C VAL A 40 -2.07 -2.57 7.71
N ARG A 41 -2.67 -3.70 7.32
CA ARG A 41 -3.84 -4.27 8.02
C ARG A 41 -3.43 -4.89 9.33
N LEU A 42 -2.33 -5.63 9.35
CA LEU A 42 -1.80 -6.22 10.56
C LEU A 42 -1.43 -5.10 11.54
N LEU A 43 -0.68 -4.11 11.06
CA LEU A 43 -0.31 -2.95 11.85
C LEU A 43 -1.54 -2.17 12.36
N ALA A 44 -2.55 -1.95 11.51
CA ALA A 44 -3.79 -1.31 11.93
C ALA A 44 -4.53 -2.14 12.98
N SER A 45 -4.61 -3.46 12.82
CA SER A 45 -5.27 -4.36 13.77
C SER A 45 -4.60 -4.32 15.15
N GLU A 46 -3.27 -4.18 15.17
CA GLU A 46 -2.49 -4.05 16.40
C GLU A 46 -2.66 -2.67 17.05
N VAL A 47 -2.52 -1.59 16.27
CA VAL A 47 -2.64 -0.21 16.76
C VAL A 47 -4.04 0.08 17.32
N TYR A 48 -5.10 -0.43 16.68
CA TYR A 48 -6.48 -0.22 17.15
C TYR A 48 -7.01 -1.33 18.05
N GLY A 49 -6.30 -2.45 18.21
CA GLY A 49 -6.78 -3.62 18.95
C GLY A 49 -7.98 -4.33 18.30
N LEU A 50 -8.19 -4.16 16.99
CA LEU A 50 -9.35 -4.64 16.25
C LEU A 50 -8.96 -5.72 15.24
N LYS A 51 -9.24 -6.99 15.55
CA LYS A 51 -8.83 -8.15 14.73
C LYS A 51 -9.48 -8.15 13.35
N GLU A 52 -10.67 -7.57 13.21
CA GLU A 52 -11.40 -7.47 11.95
C GLU A 52 -10.65 -6.66 10.89
N LEU A 53 -9.77 -5.74 11.29
CA LEU A 53 -8.97 -4.92 10.36
C LEU A 53 -8.01 -5.75 9.51
N LYS A 54 -7.68 -6.97 9.95
CA LYS A 54 -6.90 -7.94 9.15
C LYS A 54 -7.58 -8.33 7.84
N ASN A 55 -8.91 -8.16 7.76
CA ASN A 55 -9.71 -8.45 6.57
C ASN A 55 -10.19 -7.18 5.85
N SER A 56 -9.80 -5.99 6.33
CA SER A 56 -10.21 -4.72 5.73
C SER A 56 -9.49 -4.43 4.43
N GLY A 57 -10.22 -3.88 3.46
CA GLY A 57 -9.63 -3.33 2.26
C GLY A 57 -9.00 -1.96 2.52
N ILE A 58 -8.16 -1.51 1.60
CA ILE A 58 -7.52 -0.19 1.68
C ILE A 58 -8.53 0.98 1.77
N LYS A 59 -9.73 0.81 1.22
CA LYS A 59 -10.82 1.79 1.35
C LYS A 59 -11.23 1.96 2.81
N ASP A 60 -11.48 0.85 3.51
CA ASP A 60 -11.93 0.86 4.90
C ASP A 60 -10.83 1.40 5.83
N LEU A 61 -9.58 1.01 5.56
CA LEU A 61 -8.42 1.55 6.26
C LEU A 61 -8.23 3.05 6.02
N SER A 62 -8.48 3.55 4.80
CA SER A 62 -8.39 4.99 4.51
C SER A 62 -9.40 5.80 5.31
N VAL A 63 -10.61 5.28 5.48
CA VAL A 63 -11.63 5.92 6.32
C VAL A 63 -11.22 5.87 7.78
N ARG A 64 -10.77 4.71 8.27
CA ARG A 64 -10.42 4.52 9.69
C ARG A 64 -9.19 5.30 10.12
N VAL A 65 -8.13 5.27 9.31
CA VAL A 65 -6.80 5.82 9.67
C VAL A 65 -6.66 7.27 9.24
N LEU A 66 -7.15 7.62 8.04
CA LEU A 66 -6.98 8.96 7.47
C LEU A 66 -8.25 9.83 7.56
N GLY A 67 -9.39 9.25 7.93
CA GLY A 67 -10.68 9.95 7.89
C GLY A 67 -11.12 10.32 6.47
N LYS A 68 -10.61 9.61 5.45
CA LYS A 68 -10.88 9.91 4.02
C LYS A 68 -11.64 8.78 3.36
N GLU A 69 -12.80 9.12 2.80
CA GLU A 69 -13.52 8.22 1.92
C GLU A 69 -12.96 8.30 0.50
N ILE A 70 -12.57 7.15 -0.05
CA ILE A 70 -12.03 7.03 -1.40
C ILE A 70 -13.03 6.30 -2.29
N ARG A 71 -13.37 6.92 -3.42
CA ARG A 71 -14.17 6.29 -4.47
C ARG A 71 -13.28 5.44 -5.36
N LYS A 72 -13.60 4.16 -5.43
CA LYS A 72 -12.95 3.20 -6.32
C LYS A 72 -13.97 2.69 -7.33
N PRO A 73 -14.01 3.27 -8.54
CA PRO A 73 -14.97 2.86 -9.54
C PRO A 73 -14.72 1.40 -9.94
N LYS A 74 -15.75 0.55 -9.81
CA LYS A 74 -15.66 -0.88 -10.16
C LYS A 74 -15.21 -1.10 -11.60
N SER A 75 -15.55 -0.17 -12.51
CA SER A 75 -15.12 -0.19 -13.90
C SER A 75 -13.60 -0.16 -14.06
N VAL A 76 -12.85 0.42 -13.11
CA VAL A 76 -11.38 0.41 -13.11
C VAL A 76 -10.86 -0.78 -12.30
N THR A 77 -11.42 -1.04 -11.11
CA THR A 77 -10.98 -2.16 -10.26
C THR A 77 -11.11 -3.52 -10.97
N MET A 78 -12.14 -3.72 -11.78
CA MET A 78 -12.41 -4.96 -12.53
C MET A 78 -12.06 -4.85 -14.02
N SER A 79 -11.28 -3.84 -14.41
CA SER A 79 -10.81 -3.69 -15.79
C SER A 79 -9.74 -4.73 -16.16
N ARG A 80 -9.35 -4.77 -17.44
CA ARG A 80 -8.25 -5.60 -17.95
C ARG A 80 -6.90 -5.07 -17.47
N TRP A 81 -6.47 -5.50 -16.29
CA TRP A 81 -5.15 -5.18 -15.73
C TRP A 81 -4.02 -6.02 -16.34
N ASP A 82 -4.37 -7.05 -17.10
CA ASP A 82 -3.51 -7.95 -17.86
C ASP A 82 -3.18 -7.45 -19.27
N ASN A 83 -3.67 -6.27 -19.65
CA ASN A 83 -3.28 -5.64 -20.92
C ASN A 83 -1.81 -5.22 -20.90
N GLU A 84 -1.14 -5.35 -22.05
CA GLU A 84 0.24 -4.92 -22.26
C GLU A 84 0.46 -3.44 -21.87
N TRP A 85 -0.55 -2.60 -22.09
CA TRP A 85 -0.53 -1.17 -21.77
C TRP A 85 -1.73 -0.80 -20.90
N LEU A 86 -1.45 -0.13 -19.78
CA LEU A 86 -2.49 0.41 -18.90
C LEU A 86 -3.04 1.73 -19.45
N VAL A 87 -4.35 1.92 -19.30
CA VAL A 87 -4.97 3.21 -19.62
C VAL A 87 -4.77 4.24 -18.48
N PRO A 88 -4.85 5.55 -18.73
CA PRO A 88 -4.59 6.57 -17.72
C PRO A 88 -5.40 6.42 -16.43
N SER A 89 -6.65 5.95 -16.50
CA SER A 89 -7.49 5.71 -15.32
C SER A 89 -6.99 4.55 -14.44
N GLN A 90 -6.40 3.51 -15.04
CA GLN A 90 -5.75 2.41 -14.31
C GLN A 90 -4.47 2.90 -13.64
N VAL A 91 -3.65 3.68 -14.36
CA VAL A 91 -2.42 4.28 -13.78
C VAL A 91 -2.77 5.16 -12.59
N GLN A 92 -3.73 6.07 -12.75
CA GLN A 92 -4.20 6.93 -11.66
C GLN A 92 -4.70 6.11 -10.46
N TYR A 93 -5.49 5.06 -10.71
CA TYR A 93 -5.99 4.17 -9.66
C TYR A 93 -4.82 3.49 -8.92
N ALA A 94 -3.84 2.95 -9.63
CA ALA A 94 -2.70 2.28 -9.04
C ALA A 94 -1.83 3.22 -8.19
N CYS A 95 -1.64 4.47 -8.66
CA CYS A 95 -0.93 5.52 -7.93
C CYS A 95 -1.67 5.93 -6.65
N VAL A 96 -3.00 6.13 -6.71
CA VAL A 96 -3.81 6.43 -5.54
C VAL A 96 -3.72 5.30 -4.51
N ASP A 97 -3.79 4.04 -4.95
CA ASP A 97 -3.64 2.89 -4.07
C ASP A 97 -2.25 2.83 -3.42
N ALA A 98 -1.18 3.10 -4.17
CA ALA A 98 0.17 3.13 -3.63
C ALA A 98 0.35 4.25 -2.59
N PHE A 99 -0.16 5.45 -2.90
CA PHE A 99 -0.11 6.60 -2.00
C PHE A 99 -0.88 6.35 -0.70
N LEU A 100 -2.11 5.83 -0.77
CA LEU A 100 -2.92 5.54 0.41
C LEU A 100 -2.24 4.50 1.29
N SER A 101 -1.67 3.44 0.71
CA SER A 101 -0.91 2.44 1.45
C SER A 101 0.25 3.04 2.23
N TYR A 102 1.05 3.89 1.57
CA TYR A 102 2.16 4.59 2.20
C TYR A 102 1.69 5.48 3.34
N GLU A 103 0.67 6.31 3.09
CA GLU A 103 0.18 7.29 4.05
C GLU A 103 -0.44 6.63 5.29
N ILE A 104 -1.22 5.55 5.09
CA ILE A 104 -1.77 4.74 6.17
C ILE A 104 -0.64 4.15 7.02
N GLY A 105 0.36 3.53 6.37
CA GLY A 105 1.52 2.97 7.08
C GLY A 105 2.26 4.02 7.89
N ARG A 106 2.50 5.21 7.31
CA ARG A 106 3.16 6.34 7.96
C ARG A 106 2.41 6.80 9.21
N VAL A 107 1.09 6.98 9.12
CA VAL A 107 0.26 7.42 10.25
C VAL A 107 0.26 6.37 11.36
N LEU A 108 0.13 5.09 11.02
CA LEU A 108 0.12 4.01 12.01
C LEU A 108 1.48 3.87 12.72
N MET A 109 2.59 3.95 11.98
CA MET A 109 3.94 3.87 12.56
C MET A 109 4.25 5.06 13.47
N ASN A 110 3.80 6.27 13.11
CA ASN A 110 4.00 7.46 13.95
C ASN A 110 3.06 7.47 15.16
N GLY A 111 1.84 6.93 15.03
CA GLY A 111 0.88 6.82 16.12
C GLY A 111 1.26 5.76 17.16
N GLY A 112 1.91 4.67 16.75
CA GLY A 112 2.37 3.60 17.65
C GLY A 112 3.58 3.97 18.52
N GLN A 113 4.38 4.96 18.12
CA GLN A 113 5.57 5.42 18.86
C GLN A 113 5.24 6.26 20.12
N ASN A 114 4.01 6.76 20.25
CA ASN A 114 3.59 7.52 21.43
C ASN A 114 3.10 6.65 22.60
N SER A 115 3.04 5.32 22.41
CA SER A 115 2.48 4.38 23.40
C SER A 115 3.53 3.64 24.23
N SER A 116 4.82 3.84 23.95
CA SER A 116 5.95 3.17 24.64
C SER A 116 6.71 4.08 25.62
N GLY A 117 6.17 5.27 25.93
CA GLY A 117 6.79 6.27 26.82
C GLY A 117 5.99 6.61 28.08
N GLY A 118 5.16 5.71 28.60
CA GLY A 118 4.31 5.98 29.76
C GLY A 118 4.31 4.86 30.79
N LEU A 119 5.25 4.99 31.75
CA LEU A 119 5.36 4.37 33.09
C LEU A 119 5.53 2.85 33.19
#